data_AF-A0A839W0P7-F1
#
_entry.id   AF-A0A839W0P7-F1
#
_cell.length_a   1.000
_cell.length_b   1.000
_cell.length_c   1.000
_cell.angle_alpha   90.00
_cell.angle_beta   90.00
_cell.angle_gamma   90.00
#
_symmetry.space_group_name_H-M   'P 1'
#
loop_
_entity.id
_entity.type
_entity.pdbx_description
1 polymer ?
#
loop_
_entity_poly.entity_id
_entity_poly.type
_entity_poly.pdbx_seq_one_letter_code
_entity_poly.pdbx_strand_id
1 'polypeptide(L)' 'MAGQTGLFDLRDRDAELSKSGDPLERLLSVMDFKVFRPTLDAALGRKDRCKGGRPPLDAVMMFKILVLQAL' A
#
# COMPACT_ATOMS: atom_id res chain seq x y z
N MET A 1 -9.59 20.21 -15.63
CA MET A 1 -10.41 20.30 -14.40
C MET A 1 -10.74 18.87 -14.00
N ALA A 2 -10.21 18.37 -12.89
CA ALA A 2 -10.71 17.10 -12.34
C ALA A 2 -12.12 17.38 -11.82
N GLY A 3 -13.14 16.80 -12.45
CA GLY A 3 -14.52 16.89 -11.99
C GLY A 3 -14.66 16.27 -10.61
N GLN A 4 -15.60 16.77 -9.82
CA GLN A 4 -15.93 16.20 -8.52
C GLN A 4 -16.29 14.72 -8.72
N THR A 5 -15.57 13.82 -8.04
CA THR A 5 -15.91 12.40 -8.03
C THR A 5 -17.30 12.21 -7.45
N GLY A 6 -18.16 11.49 -8.17
CA GLY A 6 -19.47 11.06 -7.70
C GLY A 6 -19.35 10.19 -6.46
N LEU A 7 -20.48 10.03 -5.75
CA LEU A 7 -20.54 9.30 -4.49
C LEU A 7 -20.02 7.85 -4.58
N PHE A 8 -20.12 7.23 -5.77
CA PHE A 8 -19.78 5.82 -5.99
C PHE A 8 -18.50 5.60 -6.81
N ASP A 9 -17.87 6.66 -7.32
CA ASP A 9 -16.77 6.54 -8.27
C ASP A 9 -15.61 5.69 -7.75
N LEU A 10 -15.27 5.80 -6.47
CA LEU A 10 -14.20 4.98 -5.86
C LEU A 10 -14.57 3.50 -5.82
N ARG A 11 -15.80 3.18 -5.41
CA ARG A 11 -16.28 1.80 -5.38
C ARG A 11 -16.31 1.19 -6.77
N ASP A 12 -16.77 1.95 -7.76
CA ASP A 12 -16.86 1.47 -9.14
C ASP A 12 -15.45 1.25 -9.72
N ARG A 13 -14.50 2.15 -9.42
CA ARG A 13 -13.08 1.97 -9.78
C ARG A 13 -12.44 0.75 -9.12
N ASP A 14 -12.67 0.54 -7.84
CA ASP A 14 -12.16 -0.64 -7.13
C ASP A 14 -12.75 -1.93 -7.72
N ALA A 15 -14.04 -1.94 -8.05
CA ALA A 15 -14.70 -3.07 -8.70
C ALA A 15 -14.16 -3.33 -10.12
N GLU A 16 -13.86 -2.28 -10.89
CA GLU A 16 -13.20 -2.40 -12.20
C GLU A 16 -11.79 -2.99 -12.06
N LEU A 17 -11.00 -2.53 -11.09
CA LEU A 17 -9.66 -3.05 -10.80
C LEU A 17 -9.69 -4.52 -10.36
N SER A 18 -10.65 -4.90 -9.52
CA SER A 18 -10.82 -6.29 -9.09
C SER A 18 -11.15 -7.19 -10.28
N LYS A 19 -12.06 -6.73 -11.18
CA LYS A 19 -12.46 -7.46 -12.39
C LYS A 19 -11.32 -7.64 -13.39
N SER A 20 -10.42 -6.66 -13.51
CA SER A 20 -9.25 -6.78 -14.40
C SER A 20 -8.18 -7.73 -13.86
N GLY A 21 -8.34 -8.20 -12.62
CA GLY A 21 -7.49 -9.19 -11.98
C GLY A 21 -6.34 -8.56 -11.20
N ASP A 22 -6.68 -7.73 -10.20
CA ASP A 22 -5.74 -7.05 -9.32
C ASP A 22 -4.66 -8.03 -8.79
N PRO A 23 -3.38 -7.85 -9.20
CA PRO A 23 -2.28 -8.68 -8.73
C PRO A 23 -2.11 -8.64 -7.22
N LEU A 24 -2.41 -7.51 -6.57
CA LEU A 24 -2.28 -7.36 -5.13
C LEU A 24 -3.33 -8.20 -4.39
N GLU A 25 -4.57 -8.24 -4.86
CA GLU A 25 -5.62 -9.10 -4.28
C GLU A 25 -5.20 -10.57 -4.34
N ARG A 26 -4.67 -11.01 -5.49
CA ARG A 26 -4.16 -12.38 -5.65
C ARG A 26 -3.01 -12.67 -4.68
N LEU A 27 -2.05 -11.76 -4.56
CA LEU A 27 -0.93 -11.91 -3.62
C LEU A 27 -1.37 -11.93 -2.16
N LEU A 28 -2.35 -11.09 -1.80
CA LEU A 28 -2.91 -11.05 -0.44
C LEU A 28 -3.63 -12.36 -0.07
N SER A 29 -4.16 -13.10 -1.05
CA SER A 29 -4.78 -14.41 -0.79
C SER A 29 -3.78 -15.50 -0.40
N VAL A 30 -2.50 -15.36 -0.77
CA VAL A 30 -1.47 -16.38 -0.56
C VAL A 30 -0.40 -15.96 0.46
N MET A 31 -0.26 -14.66 0.73
CA MET A 31 0.81 -14.12 1.56
C MET A 31 0.32 -13.02 2.49
N ASP A 32 0.57 -13.18 3.79
CA ASP A 32 0.46 -12.08 4.73
C ASP A 32 1.72 -11.21 4.70
N PHE A 33 1.64 -10.05 4.06
CA PHE A 33 2.75 -9.09 3.98
C PHE A 33 3.21 -8.56 5.35
N LYS A 34 2.40 -8.69 6.41
CA LYS A 34 2.79 -8.21 7.75
C LYS A 34 3.95 -9.00 8.34
N VAL A 35 4.22 -10.23 7.87
CA VAL A 35 5.35 -11.04 8.34
C VAL A 35 6.70 -10.36 8.09
N PHE A 36 6.80 -9.49 7.08
CA PHE A 36 8.03 -8.74 6.77
C PHE A 36 8.24 -7.54 7.67
N ARG A 37 7.27 -7.17 8.53
CA ARG A 37 7.34 -5.95 9.34
C ARG A 37 8.64 -5.84 10.16
N PRO A 38 9.10 -6.88 10.89
CA PRO A 38 10.34 -6.78 11.66
C PRO A 38 11.55 -6.50 10.76
N THR A 39 11.64 -7.20 9.63
CA THR A 39 12.72 -7.03 8.65
C THR A 39 12.70 -5.63 8.02
N LEU A 40 11.52 -5.13 7.65
CA LEU A 40 11.35 -3.80 7.08
C LEU A 40 11.67 -2.69 8.09
N ASP A 41 11.23 -2.82 9.34
CA ASP A 41 11.51 -1.83 10.37
C ASP A 41 13.01 -1.78 10.70
N ALA A 42 13.68 -2.93 10.73
CA ALA A 42 15.13 -3.02 10.89
C ALA A 42 15.88 -2.39 9.71
N ALA A 43 15.48 -2.71 8.47
CA ALA A 43 16.11 -2.18 7.25
C ALA A 43 15.91 -0.67 7.08
N LEU A 44 14.73 -0.15 7.45
CA LEU A 44 14.42 1.27 7.35
C LEU A 44 15.15 2.13 8.39
N GLY A 45 15.62 1.54 9.50
CA GLY A 45 16.48 2.21 10.48
C GLY A 45 15.91 3.56 10.98
N ARG A 46 14.58 3.63 11.19
CA ARG A 46 13.90 4.91 11.46
C ARG A 46 14.42 5.52 12.77
N LYS A 47 14.86 6.77 12.69
CA LYS A 47 15.37 7.52 13.84
C LYS A 47 14.24 7.95 14.78
N ASP A 48 14.64 8.24 16.02
CA ASP A 48 13.77 8.86 17.02
C ASP A 48 13.18 10.18 16.48
N ARG A 49 11.88 10.36 16.70
CA ARG A 49 11.08 11.48 16.20
C ARG A 49 10.81 12.55 17.24
N CYS A 50 11.57 12.57 18.33
CA CYS A 50 11.48 13.63 19.36
C CYS A 50 11.57 15.06 18.79
N LYS A 51 12.21 15.26 17.63
CA LYS A 51 12.33 16.58 16.96
C LYS A 51 11.14 16.95 16.06
N GLY A 52 10.09 16.13 16.01
CA GLY A 52 8.92 16.35 15.16
C GLY A 52 9.13 15.99 13.68
N GLY A 53 8.14 16.33 12.85
CA GLY A 53 8.12 16.05 11.41
C GLY A 53 6.92 15.22 10.97
N ARG A 54 6.71 15.10 9.65
CA ARG A 54 5.63 14.29 9.09
C ARG A 54 5.83 12.82 9.46
N PRO A 55 4.81 12.11 9.96
CA PRO A 55 4.88 10.67 10.14
C PRO A 55 5.24 9.97 8.82
N PRO A 56 6.18 9.01 8.84
CA PRO A 56 6.51 8.23 7.66
C PRO A 56 5.35 7.33 7.28
N LEU A 57 5.28 6.99 6.00
CA LEU A 57 4.32 6.02 5.48
C LEU A 57 4.52 4.64 6.13
N ASP A 58 3.48 3.82 6.12
CA ASP A 58 3.58 2.46 6.65
C ASP A 58 4.58 1.62 5.84
N ALA A 59 5.46 0.90 6.54
CA ALA A 59 6.53 0.13 5.91
C ALA A 59 6.00 -1.00 5.02
N VAL A 60 4.93 -1.68 5.47
CA VAL A 60 4.32 -2.78 4.72
C VAL A 60 3.57 -2.25 3.51
N MET A 61 2.89 -1.10 3.64
CA MET A 61 2.26 -0.43 2.50
C MET A 61 3.29 -0.07 1.42
N MET A 62 4.42 0.54 1.79
CA MET A 62 5.49 0.85 0.83
C MET A 62 6.02 -0.42 0.16
N PHE A 63 6.20 -1.49 0.92
CA PHE A 63 6.66 -2.78 0.37
C PHE A 63 5.67 -3.37 -0.65
N LYS A 64 4.36 -3.33 -0.36
CA LYS A 64 3.32 -3.74 -1.33
C LYS A 64 3.42 -2.97 -2.65
N ILE A 65 3.67 -1.66 -2.59
CA ILE A 65 3.83 -0.82 -3.79
C ILE A 65 5.07 -1.24 -4.58
N LEU A 66 6.21 -1.47 -3.91
CA LEU A 66 7.43 -1.94 -4.57
C LEU A 66 7.24 -3.29 -5.27
N VAL A 67 6.49 -4.21 -4.64
CA VAL A 67 6.14 -5.49 -5.26
C VAL A 67 5.31 -5.27 -6.52
N LEU A 68 4.28 -4.41 -6.46
CA LEU A 68 3.46 -4.10 -7.63
C LEU A 68 4.25 -3.43 -8.76
N GLN A 69 5.22 -2.59 -8.44
CA GLN A 69 6.09 -1.97 -9.44
C GLN A 69 7.02 -2.97 -10.15
N ALA A 70 7.26 -4.13 -9.54
CA ALA A 70 8.14 -5.17 -10.07
C ALA A 70 7.39 -6.26 -10.88
N LEU A 71 6.06 -6.17 -10.96
CA LEU A 71 5.20 -7.07 -11.75
C LEU A 71 4.87 -6.44 -13.10
#